data_AF-K5W1K8-F1
#
_entry.id   AF-K5W1K8-F1
#
_cell.length_a   1.000
_cell.length_b   1.000
_cell.length_c   1.000
_cell.angle_alpha   90.00
_cell.angle_beta   90.00
_cell.angle_gamma   90.00
#
_symmetry.space_group_name_H-M   'P 1'
#
loop_
_entity.id
_entity.type
_entity.pdbx_description
1 polymer ?
#
loop_
_entity_poly.entity_id
_entity_poly.type
_entity_poly.pdbx_seq_one_letter_code
_entity_poly.pdbx_strand_id
1 'polypeptide(L)'
;MSSACLVSLAGIGHILSGAISSLISSPVKVEPTIVDSLSHLIIDYRGPWVQPWIHRVYAGMASKYGDDDLQVLTGGGITLRLSGVYRRQDSAAKDKYAPASWCEGLPRSLPGSMFHILKFTLHDLRFHSTAELLRFVQGSPLLSELSCTKLKFDKDMPPQFTDRHRRARNRLRHVRVTDCGSSSDDLDLAFWIFHVQAPHGVFKRVLLDSFSQWDILHSAAHAICGASTFKEVSVIPQFMKEPPECELYARMLDSKAVFSYQIHIRVVKNTPNSEFSAHGIRSMTFDFLRRTKVEDVASMGWQSIEQAALDMRPSEKLRINVHELPVFEWFLDAIPAGRILSQLCHPRNVEILYVHGLPSTVRTTAEEILRAPSTYTVDGRAVQLKRPQIIRLAGCEDDAKKQAFLREVLASNQAKHLQPQIDGALTSPRGTAVVTSLRSLTEYTN
;
A
#
# COMPACT_ATOMS: atom_id res chain seq x y z
N MET A 1 -29.91 -4.53 4.97
CA MET A 1 -28.76 -4.21 5.84
C MET A 1 -28.04 -5.51 6.13
N SER A 2 -26.91 -5.77 5.47
CA SER A 2 -26.15 -7.02 5.66
C SER A 2 -25.30 -6.88 6.92
N SER A 3 -25.64 -7.64 7.96
CA SER A 3 -24.87 -7.70 9.20
C SER A 3 -23.65 -8.59 8.97
N ALA A 4 -22.44 -8.04 9.09
CA ALA A 4 -21.23 -8.85 9.04
C ALA A 4 -21.05 -9.57 10.39
N CYS A 5 -21.35 -10.88 10.43
CA CYS A 5 -21.01 -11.69 11.59
C CYS A 5 -19.52 -12.07 11.52
N LEU A 6 -18.69 -11.42 12.34
CA LEU A 6 -17.26 -11.72 12.45
C LEU A 6 -17.05 -12.72 13.58
N VAL A 7 -16.82 -13.99 13.24
CA VAL A 7 -16.45 -15.02 14.21
C VAL A 7 -14.94 -15.16 14.21
N SER A 8 -14.28 -14.66 15.27
CA SER A 8 -12.85 -14.84 15.50
C SER A 8 -12.63 -16.04 16.42
N LEU A 9 -11.95 -17.07 15.94
CA LEU A 9 -11.66 -18.29 16.68
C LEU A 9 -10.17 -18.33 17.00
N ALA A 10 -9.80 -18.01 18.24
CA ALA A 10 -8.42 -18.01 18.70
C ALA A 10 -8.17 -19.18 19.68
N GLY A 11 -7.31 -20.12 19.28
CA GLY A 11 -6.69 -21.11 20.17
C GLY A 11 -7.60 -22.23 20.70
N ILE A 12 -7.08 -23.46 20.71
CA ILE A 12 -7.67 -24.74 21.17
C ILE A 12 -8.48 -25.50 20.10
N GLY A 13 -7.77 -26.26 19.25
CA GLY A 13 -8.33 -26.96 18.09
C GLY A 13 -9.30 -28.12 18.37
N HIS A 14 -9.28 -28.74 19.55
CA HIS A 14 -10.19 -29.87 19.87
C HIS A 14 -11.53 -29.43 20.46
N ILE A 15 -11.53 -28.42 21.33
CA ILE A 15 -12.75 -27.89 21.96
C ILE A 15 -13.56 -27.08 20.93
N LEU A 16 -12.89 -26.35 20.05
CA LEU A 16 -13.54 -25.54 19.01
C LEU A 16 -14.18 -26.38 17.90
N SER A 17 -13.63 -27.56 17.55
CA SER A 17 -14.29 -28.44 16.58
C SER A 17 -15.66 -28.90 17.08
N GLY A 18 -15.78 -29.22 18.37
CA GLY A 18 -17.06 -29.58 18.99
C GLY A 18 -18.01 -28.39 19.09
N ALA A 19 -17.50 -27.24 19.53
CA ALA A 19 -18.30 -26.01 19.67
C ALA A 19 -18.83 -25.50 18.32
N ILE A 20 -18.01 -25.47 17.27
CA ILE A 20 -18.43 -24.98 15.94
C ILE A 20 -19.37 -25.98 15.27
N SER A 21 -19.07 -27.28 15.33
CA SER A 21 -20.04 -28.28 14.85
C SER A 21 -21.36 -28.20 15.62
N SER A 22 -21.33 -27.94 16.94
CA SER A 22 -22.56 -27.74 17.72
C SER A 22 -23.31 -26.44 17.41
N LEU A 23 -22.61 -25.38 16.99
CA LEU A 23 -23.22 -24.13 16.52
C LEU A 23 -23.88 -24.32 15.14
N ILE A 24 -23.26 -25.08 14.25
CA ILE A 24 -23.80 -25.43 12.93
C ILE A 24 -24.98 -26.40 13.05
N SER A 25 -24.88 -27.35 13.98
CA SER A 25 -25.86 -28.41 14.25
C SER A 25 -26.78 -28.09 15.43
N SER A 26 -26.91 -26.82 15.83
CA SER A 26 -27.71 -26.44 17.01
C SER A 26 -29.16 -26.93 16.84
N PRO A 27 -29.72 -27.65 17.82
CA PRO A 27 -31.13 -28.07 17.78
C PRO A 27 -32.11 -26.91 17.96
N VAL A 28 -31.61 -25.73 18.37
CA VAL A 28 -32.41 -24.52 18.54
C VAL A 28 -32.57 -23.83 17.18
N LYS A 29 -33.78 -23.89 16.63
CA LYS A 29 -34.17 -23.25 15.37
C LYS A 29 -34.33 -21.73 15.59
N VAL A 30 -33.24 -20.99 15.45
CA VAL A 30 -33.27 -19.53 15.33
C VAL A 30 -33.21 -19.18 13.85
N GLU A 31 -34.19 -18.41 13.36
CA GLU A 31 -34.22 -17.92 11.97
C GLU A 31 -33.93 -16.40 11.93
N PRO A 32 -33.00 -15.93 11.07
CA PRO A 32 -32.09 -16.73 10.22
C PRO A 32 -31.05 -17.48 11.08
N THR A 33 -30.59 -18.63 10.62
CA THR A 33 -29.58 -19.39 11.37
C THR A 33 -28.25 -18.63 11.35
N ILE A 34 -27.38 -18.88 12.34
CA ILE A 34 -26.06 -18.22 12.42
C ILE A 34 -25.30 -18.39 11.10
N VAL A 35 -25.42 -19.56 10.47
CA VAL A 35 -24.75 -19.86 9.21
C VAL A 35 -25.35 -19.08 8.03
N ASP A 36 -26.66 -18.82 8.01
CA ASP A 36 -27.30 -17.94 7.01
C ASP A 36 -26.83 -16.48 7.15
N SER A 37 -26.33 -16.11 8.34
CA SER A 37 -25.78 -14.78 8.62
C SER A 37 -24.26 -14.70 8.45
N LEU A 38 -23.57 -15.82 8.16
CA LEU A 38 -22.12 -15.86 7.99
C LEU A 38 -21.73 -15.46 6.56
N SER A 39 -21.36 -14.20 6.39
CA SER A 39 -20.76 -13.70 5.15
C SER A 39 -19.23 -13.84 5.12
N HIS A 40 -18.56 -14.04 6.27
CA HIS A 40 -17.11 -14.16 6.33
C HIS A 40 -16.65 -15.04 7.50
N LEU A 41 -15.67 -15.92 7.25
CA LEU A 41 -15.08 -16.78 8.27
C LEU A 41 -13.58 -16.46 8.43
N ILE A 42 -13.19 -16.01 9.62
CA ILE A 42 -11.79 -15.72 9.96
C ILE A 42 -11.26 -16.81 10.89
N ILE A 43 -10.23 -17.52 10.45
CA ILE A 43 -9.57 -18.57 11.23
C ILE A 43 -8.17 -18.07 11.59
N ASP A 44 -7.90 -17.82 12.88
CA ASP A 44 -6.58 -17.40 13.39
C ASP A 44 -5.88 -18.59 14.07
N TYR A 45 -4.84 -19.10 13.40
CA TYR A 45 -4.04 -20.20 13.87
C TYR A 45 -2.67 -19.70 14.39
N ARG A 46 -2.34 -20.07 15.62
CA ARG A 46 -1.06 -19.72 16.28
C ARG A 46 -0.38 -20.94 16.87
N GLY A 47 0.94 -21.04 16.72
CA GLY A 47 1.77 -22.06 17.37
C GLY A 47 2.02 -23.30 16.47
N PRO A 48 2.45 -24.45 17.05
CA PRO A 48 2.74 -25.66 16.29
C PRO A 48 1.47 -26.22 15.64
N TRP A 49 1.48 -26.36 14.32
CA TRP A 49 0.26 -26.62 13.55
C TRP A 49 -0.20 -28.06 13.70
N VAL A 50 -1.28 -28.23 14.45
CA VAL A 50 -2.05 -29.46 14.63
C VAL A 50 -3.15 -29.53 13.55
N GLN A 51 -3.19 -30.64 12.83
CA GLN A 51 -4.15 -30.96 11.75
C GLN A 51 -5.64 -30.97 12.24
N PRO A 52 -6.66 -31.09 11.38
CA PRO A 52 -7.13 -30.04 10.48
C PRO A 52 -8.68 -29.95 10.50
N TRP A 53 -9.32 -29.50 11.58
CA TRP A 53 -10.80 -29.48 11.68
C TRP A 53 -11.53 -28.60 10.65
N ILE A 54 -10.81 -27.81 9.85
CA ILE A 54 -11.40 -26.96 8.80
C ILE A 54 -12.26 -27.76 7.82
N HIS A 55 -11.87 -29.01 7.49
CA HIS A 55 -12.69 -29.88 6.66
C HIS A 55 -14.00 -30.30 7.33
N ARG A 56 -14.04 -30.41 8.66
CA ARG A 56 -15.26 -30.75 9.41
C ARG A 56 -16.23 -29.57 9.42
N VAL A 57 -15.69 -28.36 9.54
CA VAL A 57 -16.49 -27.14 9.44
C VAL A 57 -17.05 -26.96 8.03
N TYR A 58 -16.20 -27.15 7.00
CA TYR A 58 -16.66 -27.11 5.61
C TYR A 58 -17.69 -28.20 5.31
N ALA A 59 -17.43 -29.45 5.68
CA ALA A 59 -18.37 -30.56 5.48
C ALA A 59 -19.69 -30.34 6.22
N GLY A 60 -19.65 -29.78 7.44
CA GLY A 60 -20.85 -29.41 8.19
C GLY A 60 -21.69 -28.36 7.46
N MET A 61 -21.05 -27.32 6.91
CA MET A 61 -21.74 -26.32 6.10
C MET A 61 -22.30 -26.93 4.80
N ALA A 62 -21.50 -27.70 4.06
CA ALA A 62 -21.92 -28.34 2.81
C ALA A 62 -23.10 -29.30 3.00
N SER A 63 -23.11 -30.07 4.08
CA SER A 63 -24.22 -30.97 4.39
C SER A 63 -25.55 -30.25 4.66
N LYS A 64 -25.52 -28.99 5.11
CA LYS A 64 -26.70 -28.22 5.50
C LYS A 64 -27.30 -27.43 4.33
N TYR A 65 -26.45 -26.95 3.42
CA TYR A 65 -26.86 -26.06 2.32
C TYR A 65 -26.73 -26.71 0.93
N GLY A 66 -26.05 -27.86 0.81
CA GLY A 66 -25.62 -28.34 -0.49
C GLY A 66 -24.43 -27.53 -1.03
N ASP A 67 -23.63 -28.15 -1.89
CA ASP A 67 -22.42 -27.51 -2.45
C ASP A 67 -22.75 -26.27 -3.30
N ASP A 68 -23.94 -26.23 -3.92
CA ASP A 68 -24.36 -25.15 -4.80
C ASP A 68 -24.78 -23.89 -4.03
N ASP A 69 -25.47 -24.00 -2.89
CA ASP A 69 -25.83 -22.83 -2.06
C ASP A 69 -24.62 -22.29 -1.29
N LEU A 70 -23.60 -23.13 -1.02
CA LEU A 70 -22.31 -22.64 -0.49
C LEU A 70 -21.58 -21.73 -1.47
N GLN A 71 -21.84 -21.84 -2.78
CA GLN A 71 -21.37 -20.86 -3.76
C GLN A 71 -22.09 -19.52 -3.62
N VAL A 72 -23.28 -19.44 -3.04
CA VAL A 72 -24.06 -18.19 -2.87
C VAL A 72 -23.65 -17.43 -1.62
N LEU A 73 -23.17 -18.11 -0.56
CA LEU A 73 -22.53 -17.47 0.60
C LEU A 73 -21.18 -16.79 0.25
N THR A 74 -20.64 -17.01 -0.96
CA THR A 74 -19.32 -16.52 -1.42
C THR A 74 -19.20 -15.02 -1.71
N GLY A 75 -20.18 -14.20 -1.29
CA GLY A 75 -19.94 -12.78 -1.10
C GLY A 75 -18.75 -12.51 -0.15
N GLY A 76 -18.47 -13.43 0.78
CA GLY A 76 -17.19 -13.51 1.48
C GLY A 76 -16.76 -14.95 1.75
N GLY A 77 -15.47 -15.22 1.60
CA GLY A 77 -14.87 -16.54 1.77
C GLY A 77 -14.01 -16.64 3.02
N ILE A 78 -13.11 -17.62 3.05
CA ILE A 78 -12.29 -17.92 4.23
C ILE A 78 -11.06 -17.01 4.26
N THR A 79 -10.85 -16.31 5.38
CA THR A 79 -9.57 -15.69 5.74
C THR A 79 -8.83 -16.61 6.68
N LEU A 80 -7.66 -17.08 6.26
CA LEU A 80 -6.79 -17.92 7.08
C LEU A 80 -5.57 -17.10 7.53
N ARG A 81 -5.49 -16.86 8.84
CA ARG A 81 -4.35 -16.23 9.50
C ARG A 81 -3.51 -17.29 10.19
N LEU A 82 -2.22 -17.26 9.93
CA LEU A 82 -1.29 -18.32 10.26
C LEU A 82 -0.05 -17.71 10.88
N SER A 83 0.26 -18.13 12.10
CA SER A 83 1.39 -17.56 12.84
C SER A 83 2.15 -18.58 13.68
N GLY A 84 3.44 -18.33 13.83
CA GLY A 84 4.34 -19.14 14.63
C GLY A 84 4.86 -20.39 13.91
N VAL A 85 5.71 -21.11 14.63
CA VAL A 85 6.57 -22.14 14.05
C VAL A 85 5.86 -23.48 13.92
N TYR A 86 5.86 -24.08 12.72
CA TYR A 86 5.48 -25.47 12.55
C TYR A 86 6.64 -26.41 12.91
N ARG A 87 6.31 -27.51 13.59
CA ARG A 87 7.23 -28.57 13.98
C ARG A 87 6.63 -29.88 13.49
N ARG A 88 7.24 -30.50 12.49
CA ARG A 88 6.82 -31.80 12.00
C ARG A 88 7.09 -32.85 13.09
N GLN A 89 6.06 -33.51 13.60
CA GLN A 89 6.17 -34.48 14.69
C GLN A 89 7.11 -35.67 14.33
N ASP A 90 7.20 -36.00 13.04
CA ASP A 90 7.91 -37.19 12.56
C ASP A 90 9.36 -36.93 12.14
N SER A 91 9.83 -35.69 12.24
CA SER A 91 11.16 -35.28 11.81
C SER A 91 12.15 -35.38 12.98
N ALA A 92 13.13 -36.28 12.90
CA ALA A 92 14.26 -36.31 13.83
C ALA A 92 15.08 -35.01 13.80
N ALA A 93 15.00 -34.24 12.71
CA ALA A 93 15.55 -32.90 12.64
C ALA A 93 14.67 -31.94 13.47
N LYS A 94 15.30 -31.14 14.35
CA LYS A 94 14.67 -30.07 15.15
C LYS A 94 14.21 -28.87 14.30
N ASP A 95 13.97 -29.11 13.01
CA ASP A 95 13.76 -28.08 12.03
C ASP A 95 12.36 -27.50 12.17
N LYS A 96 12.34 -26.17 12.20
CA LYS A 96 11.24 -25.31 12.63
C LYS A 96 10.74 -24.53 11.41
N TYR A 97 10.21 -25.23 10.42
CA TYR A 97 9.69 -24.65 9.18
C TYR A 97 8.17 -24.66 9.15
N ALA A 98 7.57 -23.73 8.41
CA ALA A 98 6.17 -23.73 8.01
C ALA A 98 5.83 -25.00 7.20
N PRO A 99 4.57 -25.44 7.20
CA PRO A 99 4.16 -26.57 6.38
C PRO A 99 4.35 -26.25 4.89
N ALA A 100 4.68 -27.26 4.08
CA ALA A 100 4.90 -27.09 2.65
C ALA A 100 3.59 -26.78 1.89
N SER A 101 2.45 -27.07 2.52
CA SER A 101 1.12 -26.73 2.04
C SER A 101 0.18 -26.47 3.20
N TRP A 102 -0.79 -25.56 3.03
CA TRP A 102 -1.85 -25.35 4.01
C TRP A 102 -2.77 -26.58 4.15
N CYS A 103 -2.79 -27.47 3.15
CA CYS A 103 -3.52 -28.74 3.19
C CYS A 103 -2.72 -29.88 3.85
N GLU A 104 -1.49 -29.62 4.33
CA GLU A 104 -0.68 -30.64 4.97
C GLU A 104 -1.41 -31.20 6.20
N GLY A 105 -1.75 -32.49 6.12
CA GLY A 105 -2.54 -33.18 7.14
C GLY A 105 -4.03 -33.33 6.86
N LEU A 106 -4.57 -32.68 5.84
CA LEU A 106 -5.92 -32.99 5.37
C LEU A 106 -5.98 -34.43 4.84
N PRO A 107 -7.12 -35.13 5.04
CA PRO A 107 -7.35 -36.41 4.38
C PRO A 107 -7.08 -36.28 2.87
N ARG A 108 -6.34 -37.23 2.29
CA ARG A 108 -5.98 -37.20 0.85
C ARG A 108 -7.21 -37.18 -0.07
N SER A 109 -8.37 -37.61 0.45
CA SER A 109 -9.66 -37.57 -0.24
C SER A 109 -10.26 -36.17 -0.39
N LEU A 110 -9.76 -35.18 0.35
CA LEU A 110 -10.24 -33.81 0.31
C LEU A 110 -9.27 -32.92 -0.47
N PRO A 111 -9.53 -32.64 -1.76
CA PRO A 111 -8.71 -31.72 -2.51
C PRO A 111 -8.78 -30.31 -1.89
N GLY A 112 -7.62 -29.65 -1.78
CA GLY A 112 -7.55 -28.28 -1.24
C GLY A 112 -8.42 -27.28 -1.99
N SER A 113 -8.76 -27.55 -3.26
CA SER A 113 -9.68 -26.74 -4.06
C SER A 113 -11.11 -26.68 -3.53
N MET A 114 -11.52 -27.59 -2.65
CA MET A 114 -12.84 -27.52 -1.99
C MET A 114 -12.94 -26.32 -1.03
N PHE A 115 -11.82 -25.77 -0.58
CA PHE A 115 -11.84 -24.69 0.41
C PHE A 115 -11.72 -23.33 -0.27
N HIS A 116 -12.73 -22.48 -0.06
CA HIS A 116 -12.79 -21.14 -0.65
C HIS A 116 -11.96 -20.12 0.15
N ILE A 117 -10.65 -20.36 0.24
CA ILE A 117 -9.72 -19.45 0.94
C ILE A 117 -9.43 -18.25 0.02
N LEU A 118 -9.96 -17.09 0.40
CA LEU A 118 -9.80 -15.83 -0.34
C LEU A 118 -8.62 -15.00 0.16
N LYS A 119 -8.21 -15.18 1.42
CA LYS A 119 -7.15 -14.38 2.06
C LYS A 119 -6.23 -15.22 2.92
N PHE A 120 -4.92 -15.04 2.72
CA PHE A 120 -3.89 -15.52 3.63
C PHE A 120 -3.25 -14.36 4.39
N THR A 121 -3.07 -14.54 5.70
CA THR A 121 -2.25 -13.66 6.55
C THR A 121 -1.19 -14.51 7.24
N LEU A 122 0.01 -14.52 6.67
CA LEU A 122 1.16 -15.29 7.12
C LEU A 122 2.05 -14.40 7.99
N HIS A 123 2.27 -14.78 9.24
CA HIS A 123 3.00 -13.94 10.20
C HIS A 123 4.04 -14.75 10.99
N ASP A 124 5.30 -14.30 10.99
CA ASP A 124 6.39 -14.94 11.76
C ASP A 124 6.52 -16.44 11.44
N LEU A 125 6.49 -16.76 10.13
CA LEU A 125 6.71 -18.11 9.61
C LEU A 125 8.10 -18.22 9.00
N ARG A 126 8.71 -19.40 9.12
CA ARG A 126 10.01 -19.70 8.52
C ARG A 126 9.82 -20.71 7.40
N PHE A 127 10.20 -20.39 6.17
CA PHE A 127 10.22 -21.32 5.05
C PHE A 127 11.66 -21.72 4.76
N HIS A 128 11.89 -22.91 4.18
CA HIS A 128 13.23 -23.27 3.73
C HIS A 128 13.64 -22.46 2.50
N SER A 129 12.67 -22.15 1.64
CA SER A 129 12.86 -21.31 0.45
C SER A 129 11.58 -20.59 0.06
N THR A 130 11.70 -19.53 -0.74
CA THR A 130 10.55 -18.84 -1.34
C THR A 130 9.69 -19.77 -2.19
N ALA A 131 10.29 -20.77 -2.83
CA ALA A 131 9.56 -21.75 -3.65
C ALA A 131 8.53 -22.52 -2.82
N GLU A 132 8.79 -22.76 -1.54
CA GLU A 132 7.82 -23.38 -0.63
C GLU A 132 6.65 -22.43 -0.32
N LEU A 133 6.93 -21.15 -0.10
CA LEU A 133 5.87 -20.14 0.03
C LEU A 133 4.99 -20.09 -1.23
N LEU A 134 5.56 -20.19 -2.44
CA LEU A 134 4.74 -20.26 -3.64
C LEU A 134 3.89 -21.50 -3.72
N ARG A 135 4.44 -22.68 -3.42
CA ARG A 135 3.67 -23.93 -3.41
C ARG A 135 2.51 -23.82 -2.42
N PHE A 136 2.77 -23.23 -1.26
CA PHE A 136 1.77 -22.94 -0.25
C PHE A 136 0.64 -22.04 -0.81
N VAL A 137 1.00 -20.93 -1.46
CA VAL A 137 0.07 -19.98 -2.11
C VAL A 137 -0.71 -20.64 -3.25
N GLN A 138 -0.06 -21.47 -4.05
CA GLN A 138 -0.65 -22.20 -5.19
C GLN A 138 -1.65 -23.28 -4.77
N GLY A 139 -1.55 -23.75 -3.53
CA GLY A 139 -2.51 -24.69 -2.96
C GLY A 139 -3.92 -24.12 -2.84
N SER A 140 -4.13 -22.80 -3.00
CA SER A 140 -5.45 -22.15 -2.94
C SER A 140 -5.81 -21.46 -4.26
N PRO A 141 -6.63 -22.08 -5.12
CA PRO A 141 -7.03 -21.51 -6.42
C PRO A 141 -7.91 -20.25 -6.33
N LEU A 142 -8.58 -20.02 -5.20
CA LEU A 142 -9.46 -18.87 -5.01
C LEU A 142 -8.80 -17.72 -4.24
N LEU A 143 -7.52 -17.88 -3.87
CA LEU A 143 -6.79 -16.85 -3.14
C LEU A 143 -6.76 -15.53 -3.92
N SER A 144 -7.18 -14.46 -3.25
CA SER A 144 -7.25 -13.10 -3.78
C SER A 144 -6.32 -12.12 -3.06
N GLU A 145 -6.08 -12.34 -1.76
CA GLU A 145 -5.24 -11.47 -0.93
C GLU A 145 -4.19 -12.29 -0.17
N LEU A 146 -2.95 -11.83 -0.19
CA LEU A 146 -1.85 -12.42 0.57
C LEU A 146 -1.16 -11.33 1.39
N SER A 147 -1.07 -11.50 2.69
CA SER A 147 -0.28 -10.66 3.59
C SER A 147 0.83 -11.51 4.20
N CYS A 148 2.07 -11.13 3.95
CA CYS A 148 3.29 -11.74 4.45
C CYS A 148 3.95 -10.77 5.44
N THR A 149 4.14 -11.20 6.68
CA THR A 149 4.75 -10.35 7.71
C THR A 149 5.81 -11.14 8.48
N LYS A 150 7.02 -10.59 8.60
CA LYS A 150 8.12 -11.22 9.36
C LYS A 150 8.42 -12.65 8.90
N LEU A 151 8.31 -12.92 7.60
CA LEU A 151 8.67 -14.22 7.06
C LEU A 151 10.20 -14.37 7.04
N LYS A 152 10.69 -15.59 7.29
CA LYS A 152 12.11 -15.92 7.25
C LYS A 152 12.38 -17.01 6.23
N PHE A 153 13.51 -16.91 5.54
CA PHE A 153 13.92 -17.88 4.52
C PHE A 153 15.37 -18.32 4.79
N ASP A 154 15.63 -19.62 4.71
CA ASP A 154 16.98 -20.16 4.96
C ASP A 154 17.85 -20.21 3.70
N LYS A 155 17.22 -20.26 2.52
CA LYS A 155 17.87 -20.08 1.22
C LYS A 155 17.61 -18.68 0.67
N ASP A 156 18.53 -18.21 -0.15
CA ASP A 156 18.52 -16.86 -0.73
C ASP A 156 17.19 -16.50 -1.42
N MET A 157 16.82 -15.23 -1.24
CA MET A 157 15.63 -14.55 -1.73
C MET A 157 15.95 -13.67 -2.94
N PRO A 158 15.07 -13.60 -3.96
CA PRO A 158 14.30 -14.69 -4.56
C PRO A 158 15.15 -15.50 -5.58
N PRO A 159 14.82 -16.78 -5.85
CA PRO A 159 15.48 -17.57 -6.88
C PRO A 159 15.17 -17.00 -8.28
N GLN A 160 16.12 -17.19 -9.21
CA GLN A 160 15.95 -16.85 -10.63
C GLN A 160 14.59 -17.35 -11.15
N PHE A 161 13.90 -16.54 -11.95
CA PHE A 161 12.57 -16.82 -12.49
C PHE A 161 12.57 -18.14 -13.30
N THR A 162 12.15 -19.24 -12.68
CA THR A 162 11.96 -20.50 -13.43
C THR A 162 10.53 -20.56 -13.95
N ASP A 163 10.40 -20.52 -15.27
CA ASP A 163 9.14 -20.44 -16.03
C ASP A 163 8.38 -21.79 -16.12
N ARG A 164 8.89 -22.85 -15.48
CA ARG A 164 8.61 -24.25 -15.89
C ARG A 164 7.61 -25.05 -15.06
N HIS A 165 6.75 -24.43 -14.26
CA HIS A 165 5.76 -25.21 -13.50
C HIS A 165 4.35 -25.03 -14.05
N ARG A 166 3.67 -26.16 -14.35
CA ARG A 166 2.22 -26.20 -14.55
C ARG A 166 1.56 -25.82 -13.23
N ARG A 167 1.21 -24.54 -13.08
CA ARG A 167 0.71 -23.97 -11.83
C ARG A 167 -0.81 -23.86 -11.86
N ALA A 168 -1.43 -24.11 -10.71
CA ALA A 168 -2.87 -23.92 -10.53
C ALA A 168 -3.22 -22.43 -10.69
N ARG A 169 -4.34 -22.15 -11.35
CA ARG A 169 -4.83 -20.78 -11.52
C ARG A 169 -5.22 -20.24 -10.15
N ASN A 170 -4.63 -19.12 -9.70
CA ASN A 170 -5.17 -18.38 -8.56
C ASN A 170 -5.72 -17.00 -8.97
N ARG A 171 -6.50 -16.37 -8.08
CA ARG A 171 -7.15 -15.07 -8.30
C ARG A 171 -6.44 -13.92 -7.57
N LEU A 172 -5.12 -14.07 -7.34
CA LEU A 172 -4.36 -13.18 -6.48
C LEU A 172 -4.32 -11.76 -7.07
N ARG A 173 -4.89 -10.80 -6.34
CA ARG A 173 -5.04 -9.39 -6.74
C ARG A 173 -4.35 -8.41 -5.79
N HIS A 174 -3.88 -8.88 -4.65
CA HIS A 174 -3.22 -8.04 -3.65
C HIS A 174 -2.19 -8.88 -2.89
N VAL A 175 -0.93 -8.48 -2.96
CA VAL A 175 0.15 -9.01 -2.12
C VAL A 175 0.71 -7.88 -1.30
N ARG A 176 0.74 -8.07 0.01
CA ARG A 176 1.37 -7.20 0.99
C ARG A 176 2.54 -7.94 1.63
N VAL A 177 3.71 -7.32 1.66
CA VAL A 177 4.91 -7.84 2.31
C VAL A 177 5.42 -6.80 3.31
N THR A 178 5.84 -7.27 4.49
CA THR A 178 6.24 -6.42 5.61
C THR A 178 7.29 -7.12 6.46
N ASP A 179 8.42 -6.49 6.72
CA ASP A 179 9.48 -6.97 7.61
C ASP A 179 9.99 -8.40 7.27
N CYS A 180 9.97 -8.84 6.01
CA CYS A 180 10.46 -10.17 5.59
C CYS A 180 11.96 -10.17 5.20
N GLY A 181 12.66 -9.08 5.47
CA GLY A 181 14.06 -8.86 5.18
C GLY A 181 14.39 -7.37 5.22
N SER A 182 15.19 -6.91 4.26
CA SER A 182 15.31 -5.50 3.90
C SER A 182 14.08 -5.03 3.10
N SER A 183 13.93 -3.71 2.94
CA SER A 183 12.87 -3.12 2.11
C SER A 183 12.94 -3.57 0.64
N SER A 184 14.15 -3.79 0.12
CA SER A 184 14.38 -4.39 -1.19
C SER A 184 13.93 -5.85 -1.23
N ASP A 185 14.20 -6.65 -0.20
CA ASP A 185 13.77 -8.05 -0.15
C ASP A 185 12.23 -8.18 -0.10
N ASP A 186 11.57 -7.28 0.64
CA ASP A 186 10.11 -7.20 0.70
C ASP A 186 9.51 -6.89 -0.67
N LEU A 187 10.11 -5.93 -1.38
CA LEU A 187 9.73 -5.56 -2.74
C LEU A 187 9.93 -6.72 -3.71
N ASP A 188 11.11 -7.33 -3.68
CA ASP A 188 11.47 -8.48 -4.50
C ASP A 188 10.53 -9.65 -4.29
N LEU A 189 10.18 -9.94 -3.03
CA LEU A 189 9.23 -10.99 -2.70
C LEU A 189 7.85 -10.68 -3.27
N ALA A 190 7.35 -9.45 -3.10
CA ALA A 190 6.04 -9.05 -3.60
C ALA A 190 5.96 -9.18 -5.12
N PHE A 191 6.95 -8.63 -5.84
CA PHE A 191 7.04 -8.71 -7.30
C PHE A 191 7.19 -10.14 -7.78
N TRP A 192 8.03 -10.94 -7.13
CA TRP A 192 8.24 -12.32 -7.51
C TRP A 192 6.98 -13.18 -7.31
N ILE A 193 6.25 -13.02 -6.20
CA ILE A 193 4.96 -13.69 -6.00
C ILE A 193 4.00 -13.30 -7.13
N PHE A 194 3.87 -12.01 -7.43
CA PHE A 194 2.98 -11.57 -8.50
C PHE A 194 3.40 -12.10 -9.87
N HIS A 195 4.67 -11.98 -10.22
CA HIS A 195 5.21 -12.44 -11.50
C HIS A 195 4.99 -13.94 -11.70
N VAL A 196 5.11 -14.75 -10.65
CA VAL A 196 4.91 -16.20 -10.72
C VAL A 196 3.43 -16.58 -10.83
N GLN A 197 2.52 -15.81 -10.23
CA GLN A 197 1.08 -16.11 -10.21
C GLN A 197 0.31 -15.51 -11.40
N ALA A 198 0.74 -14.34 -11.88
CA ALA A 198 0.19 -13.63 -13.03
C ALA A 198 -0.05 -14.49 -14.29
N PRO A 199 0.88 -15.38 -14.70
CA PRO A 199 0.77 -16.13 -15.96
C PRO A 199 -0.31 -17.22 -15.95
N HIS A 200 -0.84 -17.57 -14.78
CA HIS A 200 -1.69 -18.75 -14.62
C HIS A 200 -3.12 -18.41 -14.19
N GLY A 201 -3.46 -17.15 -13.88
CA GLY A 201 -4.82 -16.75 -13.52
C GLY A 201 -5.76 -16.50 -14.70
N VAL A 202 -6.99 -16.06 -14.41
CA VAL A 202 -7.91 -15.40 -15.38
C VAL A 202 -7.20 -14.25 -16.12
N PHE A 203 -6.17 -13.71 -15.47
CA PHE A 203 -5.38 -12.55 -15.86
C PHE A 203 -4.28 -12.84 -16.88
N LYS A 204 -4.07 -14.10 -17.29
CA LYS A 204 -3.05 -14.50 -18.29
C LYS A 204 -3.10 -13.64 -19.56
N ARG A 205 -4.29 -13.42 -20.14
CA ARG A 205 -4.46 -12.63 -21.37
C ARG A 205 -4.10 -11.15 -21.21
N VAL A 206 -4.20 -10.60 -19.99
CA VAL A 206 -3.95 -9.18 -19.68
C VAL A 206 -2.53 -8.94 -19.18
N LEU A 207 -1.85 -9.97 -18.68
CA LEU A 207 -0.50 -9.85 -18.11
C LEU A 207 0.60 -10.36 -19.04
N LEU A 208 0.41 -11.51 -19.69
CA LEU A 208 1.43 -12.10 -20.57
C LEU A 208 1.54 -11.41 -21.93
N ASP A 209 0.42 -10.99 -22.53
CA ASP A 209 0.45 -10.25 -23.81
C ASP A 209 0.66 -8.74 -23.61
N SER A 210 0.59 -8.25 -22.36
CA SER A 210 0.40 -6.82 -22.15
C SER A 210 1.37 -6.17 -21.15
N PHE A 211 2.05 -6.88 -20.24
CA PHE A 211 2.99 -6.23 -19.29
C PHE A 211 4.39 -6.86 -19.37
N SER A 212 5.05 -6.75 -20.53
CA SER A 212 6.46 -7.13 -20.70
C SER A 212 7.44 -6.25 -19.91
N GLN A 213 6.96 -5.15 -19.32
CA GLN A 213 7.75 -4.15 -18.63
C GLN A 213 7.77 -4.34 -17.10
N TRP A 214 7.52 -5.58 -16.61
CA TRP A 214 7.61 -5.92 -15.18
C TRP A 214 8.98 -5.56 -14.60
N ASP A 215 10.06 -5.85 -15.32
CA ASP A 215 11.42 -5.57 -14.88
C ASP A 215 11.67 -4.06 -14.77
N ILE A 216 11.06 -3.25 -15.64
CA ILE A 216 11.16 -1.79 -15.60
C ILE A 216 10.36 -1.23 -14.42
N LEU A 217 9.15 -1.76 -14.16
CA LEU A 217 8.36 -1.38 -12.99
C LEU A 217 9.06 -1.77 -11.68
N HIS A 218 9.66 -2.96 -11.66
CA HIS A 218 10.45 -3.46 -10.55
C HIS A 218 11.68 -2.58 -10.31
N SER A 219 12.39 -2.19 -11.37
CA SER A 219 13.53 -1.27 -11.30
C SER A 219 13.12 0.12 -10.79
N ALA A 220 11.99 0.67 -11.27
CA ALA A 220 11.43 1.93 -10.78
C ALA A 220 11.06 1.84 -9.30
N ALA A 221 10.43 0.73 -8.91
CA ALA A 221 10.06 0.47 -7.54
C ALA A 221 11.28 0.36 -6.63
N HIS A 222 12.36 -0.30 -7.08
CA HIS A 222 13.64 -0.35 -6.38
C HIS A 222 14.30 1.02 -6.26
N ALA A 223 14.24 1.85 -7.30
CA ALA A 223 14.76 3.22 -7.25
C ALA A 223 14.07 4.07 -6.17
N ILE A 224 12.77 3.83 -5.98
CA ILE A 224 11.98 4.46 -4.92
C ILE A 224 12.26 3.79 -3.58
N CYS A 225 12.37 2.47 -3.56
CA CYS A 225 12.44 1.67 -2.33
C CYS A 225 13.83 1.57 -1.71
N GLY A 226 14.89 1.69 -2.51
CA GLY A 226 16.26 1.37 -2.13
C GLY A 226 16.95 2.42 -1.26
N ALA A 227 16.43 3.65 -1.22
CA ALA A 227 16.99 4.74 -0.41
C ALA A 227 16.38 4.84 0.99
N SER A 228 15.20 4.25 1.20
CA SER A 228 14.41 4.45 2.42
C SER A 228 14.12 3.12 3.11
N THR A 229 13.95 3.13 4.43
CA THR A 229 13.48 1.96 5.19
C THR A 229 11.97 1.85 5.05
N PHE A 230 11.48 1.31 3.93
CA PHE A 230 10.07 0.93 3.79
C PHE A 230 9.77 -0.23 4.72
N LYS A 231 8.61 -0.17 5.38
CA LYS A 231 8.16 -1.26 6.24
C LYS A 231 7.08 -2.10 5.60
N GLU A 232 6.34 -1.56 4.63
CA GLU A 232 5.28 -2.30 3.95
C GLU A 232 5.28 -2.00 2.46
N VAL A 233 5.33 -3.06 1.64
CA VAL A 233 5.16 -2.99 0.19
C VAL A 233 3.88 -3.74 -0.17
N SER A 234 3.00 -3.11 -0.93
CA SER A 234 1.77 -3.71 -1.43
C SER A 234 1.66 -3.52 -2.94
N VAL A 235 1.53 -4.61 -3.69
CA VAL A 235 1.26 -4.57 -5.13
C VAL A 235 -0.20 -4.93 -5.34
N ILE A 236 -0.94 -4.08 -6.06
CA ILE A 236 -2.37 -4.22 -6.32
C ILE A 236 -2.62 -3.99 -7.82
N PRO A 237 -2.61 -5.03 -8.63
CA PRO A 237 -3.09 -4.87 -9.97
C PRO A 237 -4.63 -4.77 -10.02
N GLN A 238 -5.13 -3.76 -10.73
CA GLN A 238 -6.55 -3.47 -10.89
C GLN A 238 -7.00 -3.72 -12.34
N PHE A 239 -7.32 -4.98 -12.63
CA PHE A 239 -7.68 -5.43 -13.98
C PHE A 239 -9.18 -5.37 -14.29
N MET A 240 -10.04 -5.09 -13.30
CA MET A 240 -11.49 -4.88 -13.51
C MET A 240 -11.82 -3.45 -13.96
N LYS A 241 -10.82 -2.56 -13.94
CA LYS A 241 -10.93 -1.24 -14.54
C LYS A 241 -10.69 -1.38 -16.05
N GLU A 242 -11.48 -0.67 -16.84
CA GLU A 242 -11.22 -0.47 -18.27
C GLU A 242 -10.81 0.99 -18.47
N PRO A 243 -9.54 1.26 -18.85
CA PRO A 243 -8.44 0.31 -19.10
C PRO A 243 -7.85 -0.34 -17.84
N PRO A 244 -7.16 -1.50 -17.97
CA PRO A 244 -6.51 -2.16 -16.83
C PRO A 244 -5.39 -1.30 -16.26
N GLU A 245 -5.27 -1.33 -14.94
CA GLU A 245 -4.31 -0.52 -14.18
C GLU A 245 -3.46 -1.41 -13.28
N CYS A 246 -2.20 -1.04 -13.06
CA CYS A 246 -1.36 -1.61 -12.02
C CYS A 246 -1.05 -0.54 -11.00
N GLU A 247 -1.32 -0.81 -9.73
CA GLU A 247 -1.04 0.08 -8.63
C GLU A 247 0.00 -0.55 -7.71
N LEU A 248 1.16 0.09 -7.57
CA LEU A 248 2.13 -0.25 -6.54
C LEU A 248 2.00 0.77 -5.41
N TYR A 249 1.86 0.25 -4.20
CA TYR A 249 1.80 1.00 -2.97
C TYR A 249 3.03 0.67 -2.12
N ALA A 250 3.91 1.65 -1.96
CA ALA A 250 5.01 1.55 -1.01
C ALA A 250 4.67 2.41 0.21
N ARG A 251 4.58 1.79 1.39
CA ARG A 251 4.31 2.49 2.65
C ARG A 251 5.57 2.53 3.51
N MET A 252 6.05 3.76 3.76
CA MET A 252 7.13 4.03 4.72
C MET A 252 6.52 4.25 6.10
N LEU A 253 7.08 3.62 7.12
CA LEU A 253 6.69 3.88 8.51
C LEU A 253 7.92 4.42 9.25
N ASP A 254 7.80 5.59 9.85
CA ASP A 254 8.88 6.14 10.68
C ASP A 254 9.22 5.14 11.81
N SER A 255 10.51 4.99 12.12
CA SER A 255 11.03 4.13 13.19
C SER A 255 10.46 4.48 14.58
N LYS A 256 9.91 5.68 14.76
CA LYS A 256 9.43 6.18 16.07
C LYS A 256 7.97 6.69 16.12
N ALA A 257 7.17 6.65 15.05
CA ALA A 257 5.83 7.26 15.07
C ALA A 257 4.75 6.53 14.24
N VAL A 258 3.49 6.77 14.65
CA VAL A 258 2.19 6.34 14.09
C VAL A 258 1.92 6.88 12.67
N PHE A 259 2.94 7.39 11.98
CA PHE A 259 2.80 8.09 10.71
C PHE A 259 3.35 7.23 9.58
N SER A 260 2.47 6.97 8.61
CA SER A 260 2.80 6.28 7.37
C SER A 260 2.85 7.25 6.20
N TYR A 261 3.92 7.23 5.43
CA TYR A 261 3.98 7.85 4.11
C TYR A 261 3.62 6.80 3.07
N GLN A 262 2.98 7.20 1.98
CA GLN A 262 2.56 6.28 0.93
C GLN A 262 2.96 6.87 -0.41
N ILE A 263 3.68 6.06 -1.18
CA ILE A 263 4.00 6.32 -2.56
C ILE A 263 3.14 5.39 -3.39
N HIS A 264 2.39 5.97 -4.30
CA HIS A 264 1.54 5.23 -5.21
C HIS A 264 2.08 5.38 -6.62
N ILE A 265 2.48 4.26 -7.24
CA ILE A 265 2.81 4.20 -8.65
C ILE A 265 1.63 3.60 -9.37
N ARG A 266 0.97 4.40 -10.22
CA ARG A 266 -0.13 3.93 -11.05
C ARG A 266 0.32 3.88 -12.50
N VAL A 267 0.19 2.70 -13.11
CA VAL A 267 0.46 2.46 -14.52
C VAL A 267 -0.83 2.04 -15.20
N VAL A 268 -1.33 2.86 -16.12
CA VAL A 268 -2.56 2.62 -16.87
C VAL A 268 -2.21 2.24 -18.30
N LYS A 269 -2.92 1.32 -18.94
CA LYS A 269 -2.71 0.99 -20.36
C LYS A 269 -3.66 1.69 -21.31
N ASN A 270 -3.27 1.69 -22.58
CA ASN A 270 -4.18 2.04 -23.67
C ASN A 270 -5.30 1.00 -23.80
N THR A 271 -6.49 1.44 -24.18
CA THR A 271 -7.57 0.53 -24.55
C THR A 271 -7.27 -0.06 -25.94
N PRO A 272 -7.72 -1.29 -26.24
CA PRO A 272 -7.47 -1.93 -27.54
C PRO A 272 -7.97 -1.11 -28.75
N ASN A 273 -8.97 -0.25 -28.53
CA ASN A 273 -9.59 0.59 -29.56
C ASN A 273 -8.94 1.98 -29.68
N SER A 274 -7.86 2.28 -28.94
CA SER A 274 -7.19 3.57 -29.05
C SER A 274 -6.31 3.63 -30.30
N GLU A 275 -6.14 4.82 -30.89
CA GLU A 275 -5.21 5.06 -32.02
C GLU A 275 -3.73 4.78 -31.66
N PHE A 276 -3.43 4.67 -30.37
CA PHE A 276 -2.12 4.28 -29.86
C PHE A 276 -1.98 2.76 -29.82
N SER A 277 -0.75 2.24 -29.97
CA SER A 277 -0.50 0.80 -29.90
C SER A 277 -1.19 0.19 -28.67
N ALA A 278 -2.01 -0.84 -28.87
CA ALA A 278 -2.77 -1.54 -27.82
C ALA A 278 -1.92 -2.08 -26.67
N HIS A 279 -0.59 -2.09 -26.83
CA HIS A 279 0.40 -2.58 -25.88
C HIS A 279 1.17 -1.47 -25.14
N GLY A 280 0.80 -0.20 -25.32
CA GLY A 280 1.47 0.94 -24.70
C GLY A 280 0.99 1.26 -23.28
N ILE A 281 1.88 1.79 -22.44
CA ILE A 281 1.50 2.45 -21.20
C ILE A 281 0.84 3.78 -21.57
N ARG A 282 -0.38 3.99 -21.07
CA ARG A 282 -1.12 5.24 -21.17
C ARG A 282 -0.54 6.30 -20.24
N SER A 283 -0.42 6.01 -18.96
CA SER A 283 0.07 6.99 -17.99
C SER A 283 0.85 6.33 -16.86
N MET A 284 1.79 7.10 -16.30
CA MET A 284 2.57 6.77 -15.12
C MET A 284 2.41 7.92 -14.13
N THR A 285 1.96 7.62 -12.91
CA THR A 285 1.70 8.62 -11.86
C THR A 285 2.44 8.25 -10.58
N PHE A 286 3.09 9.22 -9.95
CA PHE A 286 3.67 9.12 -8.61
C PHE A 286 2.87 10.01 -7.64
N ASP A 287 2.19 9.41 -6.67
CA ASP A 287 1.51 10.17 -5.62
C ASP A 287 2.34 10.18 -4.33
N PHE A 288 2.73 11.37 -3.86
CA PHE A 288 3.36 11.64 -2.58
C PHE A 288 2.32 12.12 -1.58
N LEU A 289 1.75 11.18 -0.81
CA LEU A 289 0.64 11.46 0.11
C LEU A 289 1.08 12.30 1.32
N ARG A 290 0.10 12.67 2.16
CA ARG A 290 0.31 13.49 3.36
C ARG A 290 1.45 12.97 4.23
N ARG A 291 2.14 13.92 4.85
CA ARG A 291 3.29 13.81 5.75
C ARG A 291 4.62 13.44 5.08
N THR A 292 4.66 13.13 3.79
CA THR A 292 5.91 12.83 3.07
C THR A 292 6.96 13.91 3.35
N LYS A 293 8.17 13.49 3.75
CA LYS A 293 9.27 14.40 4.08
C LYS A 293 10.12 14.71 2.85
N VAL A 294 10.74 15.89 2.84
CA VAL A 294 11.61 16.33 1.74
C VAL A 294 12.85 15.44 1.64
N GLU A 295 13.43 15.05 2.78
CA GLU A 295 14.63 14.22 2.82
C GLU A 295 14.40 12.85 2.19
N ASP A 296 13.23 12.25 2.47
CA ASP A 296 12.84 10.95 1.90
C ASP A 296 12.74 11.06 0.38
N VAL A 297 12.06 12.09 -0.12
CA VAL A 297 11.89 12.34 -1.57
C VAL A 297 13.22 12.67 -2.25
N ALA A 298 14.06 13.47 -1.60
CA ALA A 298 15.37 13.85 -2.13
C ALA A 298 16.35 12.67 -2.19
N SER A 299 16.20 11.67 -1.32
CA SER A 299 17.04 10.48 -1.29
C SER A 299 16.72 9.44 -2.38
N MET A 300 15.55 9.53 -3.02
CA MET A 300 15.13 8.56 -4.04
C MET A 300 16.07 8.53 -5.25
N GLY A 301 16.18 7.36 -5.88
CA GLY A 301 16.97 7.14 -7.09
C GLY A 301 16.34 7.78 -8.33
N TRP A 302 16.24 9.11 -8.37
CA TRP A 302 15.55 9.87 -9.42
C TRP A 302 16.06 9.59 -10.84
N GLN A 303 17.34 9.26 -11.00
CA GLN A 303 17.90 8.84 -12.28
C GLN A 303 17.29 7.51 -12.77
N SER A 304 17.14 6.54 -11.87
CA SER A 304 16.52 5.25 -12.18
C SER A 304 15.01 5.38 -12.38
N ILE A 305 14.34 6.27 -11.64
CA ILE A 305 12.94 6.62 -11.86
C ILE A 305 12.75 7.24 -13.26
N GLU A 306 13.61 8.19 -13.63
CA GLU A 306 13.63 8.81 -14.96
C GLU A 306 13.87 7.77 -16.05
N GLN A 307 14.87 6.91 -15.88
CA GLN A 307 15.17 5.86 -16.85
C GLN A 307 13.98 4.90 -17.01
N ALA A 308 13.35 4.50 -15.91
CA ALA A 308 12.17 3.65 -15.99
C ALA A 308 11.01 4.32 -16.72
N ALA A 309 10.77 5.61 -16.50
CA ALA A 309 9.75 6.35 -17.25
C ALA A 309 10.08 6.46 -18.75
N LEU A 310 11.36 6.65 -19.10
CA LEU A 310 11.84 6.66 -20.49
C LEU A 310 11.72 5.30 -21.17
N ASP A 311 11.99 4.22 -20.44
CA ASP A 311 11.88 2.85 -20.96
C ASP A 311 10.42 2.41 -21.11
N MET A 312 9.55 2.86 -20.19
CA MET A 312 8.11 2.62 -20.22
C MET A 312 7.39 3.38 -21.34
N ARG A 313 7.87 4.58 -21.69
CA ARG A 313 7.29 5.46 -22.72
C ARG A 313 5.77 5.67 -22.55
N PRO A 314 5.32 6.26 -21.43
CA PRO A 314 3.89 6.57 -21.26
C PRO A 314 3.42 7.52 -22.37
N SER A 315 2.21 7.31 -22.90
CA SER A 315 1.63 8.17 -23.94
C SER A 315 1.13 9.52 -23.39
N GLU A 316 0.71 9.55 -22.13
CA GLU A 316 0.44 10.76 -21.36
C GLU A 316 1.70 11.24 -20.62
N LYS A 317 1.66 12.50 -20.16
CA LYS A 317 2.71 13.07 -19.29
C LYS A 317 2.91 12.20 -18.04
N LEU A 318 4.16 12.09 -17.61
CA LEU A 318 4.46 11.59 -16.28
C LEU A 318 3.87 12.56 -15.24
N ARG A 319 2.98 12.05 -14.38
CA ARG A 319 2.34 12.87 -13.34
C ARG A 319 3.00 12.66 -11.99
N ILE A 320 3.26 13.75 -11.28
CA ILE A 320 3.73 13.75 -9.90
C ILE A 320 2.74 14.53 -9.04
N ASN A 321 1.94 13.83 -8.26
CA ASN A 321 1.00 14.46 -7.35
C ASN A 321 1.64 14.60 -5.97
N VAL A 322 1.61 15.81 -5.42
CA VAL A 322 2.23 16.14 -4.14
C VAL A 322 1.18 16.72 -3.21
N HIS A 323 1.06 16.13 -2.01
CA HIS A 323 0.09 16.57 -1.01
C HIS A 323 0.71 17.42 0.11
N GLU A 324 2.04 17.53 0.17
CA GLU A 324 2.78 18.30 1.18
C GLU A 324 3.51 19.48 0.54
N LEU A 325 3.24 20.69 1.06
CA LEU A 325 3.82 21.93 0.51
C LEU A 325 5.35 21.92 0.47
N PRO A 326 6.08 21.50 1.53
CA PRO A 326 7.55 21.49 1.49
C PRO A 326 8.12 20.59 0.40
N VAL A 327 7.46 19.44 0.14
CA VAL A 327 7.85 18.52 -0.93
C VAL A 327 7.61 19.16 -2.30
N PHE A 328 6.47 19.84 -2.47
CA PHE A 328 6.16 20.53 -3.72
C PHE A 328 7.12 21.68 -3.99
N GLU A 329 7.48 22.47 -2.98
CA GLU A 329 8.51 23.51 -3.09
C GLU A 329 9.86 22.94 -3.49
N TRP A 330 10.25 21.81 -2.89
CA TRP A 330 11.48 21.11 -3.27
C TRP A 330 11.47 20.70 -4.75
N PHE A 331 10.34 20.20 -5.28
CA PHE A 331 10.21 19.90 -6.71
C PHE A 331 10.37 21.14 -7.60
N LEU A 332 9.82 22.28 -7.19
CA LEU A 332 9.94 23.56 -7.92
C LEU A 332 11.39 24.04 -8.02
N ASP A 333 12.25 23.64 -7.09
CA ASP A 333 13.68 23.98 -7.12
C ASP A 333 14.52 22.89 -7.79
N ALA A 334 14.24 21.61 -7.52
CA ALA A 334 15.05 20.49 -7.98
C ALA A 334 15.01 20.29 -9.50
N ILE A 335 13.84 20.49 -10.14
CA ILE A 335 13.66 20.23 -11.57
C ILE A 335 14.29 21.30 -12.45
N PRO A 336 14.05 22.62 -12.23
CA PRO A 336 14.74 23.65 -13.00
C PRO A 336 16.25 23.61 -12.82
N ALA A 337 16.73 23.16 -11.66
CA ALA A 337 18.16 22.94 -11.40
C ALA A 337 18.72 21.68 -12.08
N GLY A 338 17.90 20.88 -12.77
CA GLY A 338 18.31 19.64 -13.44
C GLY A 338 18.77 18.54 -12.50
N ARG A 339 18.43 18.62 -11.20
CA ARG A 339 18.85 17.62 -10.19
C ARG A 339 18.09 16.32 -10.31
N ILE A 340 16.84 16.39 -10.78
CA ILE A 340 15.96 15.25 -11.00
C ILE A 340 15.26 15.40 -12.34
N LEU A 341 14.90 14.27 -12.96
CA LEU A 341 14.15 14.24 -14.22
C LEU A 341 14.80 15.10 -15.31
N SER A 342 16.12 15.06 -15.42
CA SER A 342 16.92 15.94 -16.28
C SER A 342 16.60 15.79 -17.77
N GLN A 343 16.29 14.57 -18.22
CA GLN A 343 15.94 14.21 -19.59
C GLN A 343 14.43 14.40 -19.86
N LEU A 344 13.62 14.32 -18.82
CA LEU A 344 12.17 14.48 -18.85
C LEU A 344 11.70 15.89 -18.46
N CYS A 345 12.62 16.81 -18.14
CA CYS A 345 12.33 18.13 -17.54
C CYS A 345 11.45 19.05 -18.41
N HIS A 346 11.20 18.70 -19.67
CA HIS A 346 10.31 19.44 -20.54
C HIS A 346 8.85 19.38 -20.01
N PRO A 347 8.12 20.51 -19.90
CA PRO A 347 6.72 20.54 -19.42
C PRO A 347 5.72 19.71 -20.24
N ARG A 348 6.14 19.22 -21.41
CA ARG A 348 5.35 18.30 -22.23
C ARG A 348 5.47 16.84 -21.79
N ASN A 349 6.48 16.51 -21.00
CA ASN A 349 6.80 15.14 -20.60
C ASN A 349 6.47 14.89 -19.13
N VAL A 350 6.55 15.93 -18.28
CA VAL A 350 6.28 15.84 -16.84
C VAL A 350 5.27 16.91 -16.42
N GLU A 351 4.35 16.52 -15.55
CA GLU A 351 3.35 17.38 -14.92
C GLU A 351 3.39 17.16 -13.40
N ILE A 352 3.69 18.22 -12.65
CA ILE A 352 3.74 18.17 -11.18
C ILE A 352 2.56 18.96 -10.64
N LEU A 353 1.79 18.32 -9.78
CA LEU A 353 0.52 18.82 -9.28
C LEU A 353 0.58 18.89 -7.76
N TYR A 354 0.38 20.08 -7.21
CA TYR A 354 0.09 20.23 -5.80
C TYR A 354 -1.40 20.03 -5.57
N VAL A 355 -1.76 19.07 -4.71
CA VAL A 355 -3.15 18.70 -4.41
C VAL A 355 -3.55 19.28 -3.06
N HIS A 356 -4.42 20.30 -3.09
CA HIS A 356 -4.77 21.11 -1.91
C HIS A 356 -5.71 20.40 -0.94
N GLY A 357 -5.21 19.44 -0.16
CA GLY A 357 -6.01 18.72 0.83
C GLY A 357 -6.98 17.69 0.23
N LEU A 358 -7.56 16.84 1.08
CA LEU A 358 -8.58 15.86 0.71
C LEU A 358 -9.92 16.32 1.29
N PRO A 359 -11.02 16.27 0.53
CA PRO A 359 -11.21 15.69 -0.81
C PRO A 359 -11.04 16.70 -1.97
N SER A 360 -10.21 17.74 -1.82
CA SER A 360 -10.17 18.88 -2.74
C SER A 360 -9.94 18.50 -4.20
N THR A 361 -10.73 19.11 -5.08
CA THR A 361 -10.58 19.07 -6.54
C THR A 361 -9.54 20.08 -7.03
N VAL A 362 -9.10 21.01 -6.19
CA VAL A 362 -8.17 22.07 -6.58
C VAL A 362 -6.77 21.49 -6.70
N ARG A 363 -6.23 21.60 -7.92
CA ARG A 363 -4.86 21.22 -8.24
C ARG A 363 -4.16 22.44 -8.82
N THR A 364 -2.91 22.62 -8.41
CA THR A 364 -2.06 23.68 -8.96
C THR A 364 -0.86 23.05 -9.61
N THR A 365 -0.56 23.43 -10.86
CA THR A 365 0.59 22.89 -11.57
C THR A 365 1.88 23.62 -11.17
N ALA A 366 3.02 22.94 -11.22
CA ALA A 366 4.32 23.60 -11.06
C ALA A 366 4.54 24.70 -12.10
N GLU A 367 4.08 24.50 -13.34
CA GLU A 367 4.20 25.45 -14.44
C GLU A 367 3.41 26.75 -14.15
N GLU A 368 2.21 26.66 -13.58
CA GLU A 368 1.42 27.82 -13.13
C GLU A 368 2.18 28.62 -12.07
N ILE A 369 2.77 27.95 -11.08
CA ILE A 369 3.51 28.62 -10.00
C ILE A 369 4.79 29.29 -10.49
N LEU A 370 5.53 28.63 -11.39
CA LEU A 370 6.75 29.19 -11.96
C LEU A 370 6.48 30.40 -12.86
N ARG A 371 5.27 30.50 -13.45
CA ARG A 371 4.84 31.65 -14.26
C ARG A 371 4.10 32.73 -13.47
N ALA A 372 3.66 32.44 -12.25
CA ALA A 372 2.91 33.37 -11.44
C ALA A 372 3.76 34.60 -11.08
N PRO A 373 3.18 35.81 -11.11
CA PRO A 373 3.91 37.02 -10.74
C PRO A 373 4.27 36.98 -9.25
N SER A 374 5.40 37.59 -8.89
CA SER A 374 5.80 37.76 -7.49
C SER A 374 5.08 38.92 -6.80
N THR A 375 4.40 39.78 -7.56
CA THR A 375 3.72 40.98 -7.06
C THR A 375 2.27 40.99 -7.52
N TYR A 376 1.35 41.17 -6.57
CA TYR A 376 -0.09 41.28 -6.79
C TYR A 376 -0.62 42.61 -6.28
N THR A 377 -1.82 43.00 -6.69
CA THR A 377 -2.49 44.22 -6.18
C THR A 377 -3.77 43.85 -5.43
N VAL A 378 -3.97 44.46 -4.26
CA VAL A 378 -5.17 44.33 -3.43
C VAL A 378 -5.49 45.71 -2.84
N ASP A 379 -6.74 46.18 -3.01
CA ASP A 379 -7.21 47.49 -2.52
C ASP A 379 -6.26 48.66 -2.90
N GLY A 380 -5.75 48.64 -4.14
CA GLY A 380 -4.83 49.66 -4.67
C GLY A 380 -3.38 49.58 -4.16
N ARG A 381 -3.04 48.57 -3.35
CA ARG A 381 -1.69 48.37 -2.79
C ARG A 381 -1.02 47.15 -3.39
N ALA A 382 0.29 47.25 -3.64
CA ALA A 382 1.09 46.12 -4.09
C ALA A 382 1.46 45.21 -2.92
N VAL A 383 1.32 43.90 -3.12
CA VAL A 383 1.70 42.84 -2.18
C VAL A 383 2.74 41.96 -2.85
N GLN A 384 3.95 41.95 -2.31
CA GLN A 384 4.98 41.00 -2.73
C GLN A 384 4.74 39.66 -2.04
N LEU A 385 4.62 38.59 -2.83
CA LEU A 385 4.40 37.24 -2.35
C LEU A 385 5.67 36.42 -2.49
N LYS A 386 5.98 35.66 -1.43
CA LYS A 386 6.96 34.57 -1.47
C LYS A 386 6.34 33.36 -2.17
N ARG A 387 7.16 32.45 -2.69
CA ARG A 387 6.71 31.22 -3.36
C ARG A 387 5.67 30.40 -2.56
N PRO A 388 5.84 30.12 -1.25
CA PRO A 388 4.80 29.44 -0.47
C PRO A 388 3.46 30.18 -0.47
N GLN A 389 3.48 31.52 -0.51
CA GLN A 389 2.28 32.35 -0.55
C GLN A 389 1.65 32.33 -1.94
N ILE A 390 2.44 32.30 -3.02
CA ILE A 390 1.94 32.13 -4.39
C ILE A 390 1.25 30.77 -4.52
N ILE A 391 1.83 29.70 -3.96
CA ILE A 391 1.23 28.36 -3.96
C ILE A 391 -0.10 28.35 -3.21
N ARG A 392 -0.14 28.95 -2.02
CA ARG A 392 -1.38 29.08 -1.24
C ARG A 392 -2.45 29.91 -1.97
N LEU A 393 -2.05 31.02 -2.61
CA LEU A 393 -2.94 31.86 -3.40
C LEU A 393 -3.54 31.10 -4.59
N ALA A 394 -2.73 30.28 -5.27
CA ALA A 394 -3.18 29.44 -6.37
C ALA A 394 -4.17 28.34 -5.94
N GLY A 395 -4.18 27.98 -4.65
CA GLY A 395 -5.17 27.07 -4.07
C GLY A 395 -6.52 27.73 -3.73
N CYS A 396 -6.65 29.05 -3.85
CA CYS A 396 -7.91 29.73 -3.59
C CYS A 396 -8.89 29.53 -4.76
N GLU A 397 -10.00 28.85 -4.48
CA GLU A 397 -11.04 28.49 -5.47
C GLU A 397 -11.73 29.69 -6.12
N ASP A 398 -11.90 30.77 -5.37
CA ASP A 398 -12.64 31.96 -5.79
C ASP A 398 -11.87 33.24 -5.52
N ASP A 399 -12.25 34.30 -6.22
CA ASP A 399 -11.58 35.59 -6.12
C ASP A 399 -11.77 36.26 -4.76
N ALA A 400 -12.86 35.98 -4.04
CA ALA A 400 -13.08 36.51 -2.70
C ALA A 400 -12.04 35.95 -1.71
N LYS A 401 -11.76 34.65 -1.75
CA LYS A 401 -10.71 33.97 -0.98
C LYS A 401 -9.32 34.46 -1.37
N LYS A 402 -9.06 34.67 -2.67
CA LYS A 402 -7.78 35.26 -3.14
C LYS A 402 -7.57 36.66 -2.56
N GLN A 403 -8.57 37.53 -2.67
CA GLN A 403 -8.51 38.89 -2.14
C GLN A 403 -8.35 38.88 -0.61
N ALA A 404 -9.09 38.02 0.11
CA ALA A 404 -8.94 37.86 1.56
C ALA A 404 -7.53 37.41 1.96
N PHE A 405 -6.95 36.44 1.25
CA PHE A 405 -5.58 35.99 1.48
C PHE A 405 -4.56 37.11 1.20
N LEU A 406 -4.71 37.86 0.11
CA LEU A 406 -3.83 39.00 -0.19
C LEU A 406 -3.89 40.08 0.90
N ARG A 407 -5.09 40.37 1.43
CA ARG A 407 -5.27 41.28 2.58
C ARG A 407 -4.59 40.75 3.85
N GLU A 408 -4.71 39.45 4.13
CA GLU A 408 -4.06 38.80 5.27
C GLU A 408 -2.53 38.92 5.18
N VAL A 409 -1.96 38.66 4.00
CA VAL A 409 -0.52 38.79 3.76
C VAL A 409 -0.07 40.25 3.90
N LEU A 410 -0.85 41.20 3.35
CA LEU A 410 -0.56 42.63 3.47
C LEU A 410 -0.57 43.10 4.93
N ALA A 411 -1.59 42.70 5.70
CA ALA A 411 -1.68 43.02 7.13
C ALA A 411 -0.52 42.41 7.94
N SER A 412 -0.14 41.17 7.62
CA SER A 412 1.00 40.48 8.27
C SER A 412 2.34 41.17 7.99
N ASN A 413 2.53 41.69 6.78
CA ASN A 413 3.74 42.45 6.43
C ASN A 413 3.79 43.80 7.16
N GLN A 414 2.66 44.48 7.29
CA GLN A 414 2.57 45.75 8.04
C GLN A 414 2.83 45.55 9.53
N ALA A 415 2.28 44.49 10.13
CA ALA A 415 2.50 44.16 11.54
C ALA A 415 3.99 43.92 11.86
N LYS A 416 4.74 43.28 10.96
CA LYS A 416 6.19 43.09 11.13
C LYS A 416 7.00 44.38 11.12
N HIS A 417 6.53 45.41 10.41
CA HIS A 417 7.18 46.73 10.40
C HIS A 417 6.86 47.56 11.65
N LEU A 418 5.75 47.26 12.33
CA LEU A 418 5.31 47.96 13.54
C LEU A 418 5.77 47.28 14.84
N GLN A 419 6.39 46.10 14.75
CA GLN A 419 7.01 45.47 15.91
C GLN A 419 8.25 46.28 16.27
N PRO A 420 8.25 47.04 17.39
CA PRO A 420 9.39 47.87 17.75
C PRO A 420 10.62 46.97 17.87
N GLN A 421 11.74 47.42 17.32
CA GLN A 421 13.05 46.87 17.67
C GLN A 421 13.20 47.00 19.19
N ILE A 422 12.83 45.96 19.94
CA ILE A 422 13.27 45.78 21.33
C ILE A 422 14.71 45.23 21.25
N ASP A 423 15.57 45.95 20.53
CA ASP A 423 17.02 45.81 20.60
C ASP A 423 17.50 46.84 21.60
N GLY A 424 17.36 46.49 22.87
CA GLY A 424 17.69 47.36 23.99
C GLY A 424 17.54 46.72 25.37
N ALA A 425 17.58 45.38 25.47
CA ALA A 425 17.82 44.74 26.77
C ALA A 425 19.33 44.68 27.00
N LEU A 426 19.83 45.53 27.91
CA LEU A 426 21.19 45.45 28.43
C LEU A 426 21.46 44.02 28.92
N THR A 427 22.36 43.31 28.23
CA THR A 427 23.01 42.13 28.79
C THR A 427 23.93 42.60 29.92
N SER A 428 23.43 42.50 31.15
CA SER A 428 24.28 42.56 32.35
C SER A 428 25.34 41.44 32.26
N PRO A 429 26.65 41.72 32.42
CA PRO A 429 27.71 40.74 32.22
C PRO A 429 27.88 39.75 33.39
N ARG A 430 26.97 39.73 34.37
CA ARG A 430 27.00 38.79 35.49
C ARG A 430 25.59 38.40 35.92
N GLY A 431 25.20 37.15 35.69
CA GLY A 431 23.96 36.61 36.24
C GLY A 431 23.50 35.32 35.57
N THR A 432 23.86 34.21 36.19
CA THR A 432 23.32 32.84 36.08
C THR A 432 21.93 32.75 35.44
N ALA A 433 21.83 32.02 34.32
CA ALA A 433 20.54 31.63 33.75
C ALA A 433 19.85 30.61 34.68
N VAL A 434 18.85 31.06 35.42
CA VAL A 434 17.93 30.18 36.14
C VAL A 434 16.92 29.66 35.12
N VAL A 435 17.03 28.36 34.79
CA VAL A 435 16.00 27.63 34.05
C VAL A 435 14.80 27.45 34.98
N THR A 436 13.82 28.35 34.91
CA THR A 436 12.50 28.08 35.49
C THR A 436 11.74 27.14 34.57
N SER A 437 11.69 25.87 34.98
CA SER A 437 10.78 24.85 34.46
C SER A 437 9.33 25.33 34.64
N LEU A 438 8.62 25.58 33.54
CA LEU A 438 7.18 25.76 33.57
C LEU A 438 6.52 24.37 33.65
N ARG A 439 6.21 23.96 34.87
CA ARG A 439 5.33 22.84 35.19
C ARG A 439 3.87 23.21 34.90
N SER A 440 3.21 22.30 34.18
CA SER A 440 1.82 21.86 34.33
C SER A 440 0.78 22.83 34.90
N LEU A 441 -0.17 23.24 34.05
CA LEU A 441 -1.54 23.55 34.43
C LEU A 441 -2.45 22.45 33.87
N THR A 442 -2.59 21.39 34.65
CA THR A 442 -3.80 20.55 34.68
C THR A 442 -4.67 21.10 35.77
N GLU A 443 -5.84 21.67 35.45
CA GLU A 443 -7.02 21.59 36.31
C GLU A 443 -8.28 22.18 35.65
N TYR A 444 -9.39 21.48 35.91
CA TYR A 444 -10.81 21.79 35.70
C TYR A 444 -11.43 21.71 34.30
N THR A 445 -12.25 20.66 34.11
CA THR A 445 -13.73 20.82 34.10
C THR A 445 -14.42 19.52 34.57
N ASN A 446 -15.50 19.72 35.31
CA ASN A 446 -16.44 18.75 35.87
C ASN A 446 -17.02 17.74 34.87
#